data_AF-F4PV13-F1
#
_entry.id   AF-F4PV13-F1
#
_cell.length_a   1.000
_cell.length_b   1.000
_cell.length_c   1.000
_cell.angle_alpha   90.00
_cell.angle_beta   90.00
_cell.angle_gamma   90.00
#
_symmetry.space_group_name_H-M   'P 1'
#
loop_
_entity.id
_entity.type
_entity.pdbx_description
1 polymer ?
#
loop_
_entity_poly.entity_id
_entity_poly.type
_entity_poly.pdbx_seq_one_letter_code
_entity_poly.pdbx_strand_id
1 'polypeptide(L)'
;MVAPNSTLDNYDLSVQQQAEFLATGLKRKEEYKRWRSSSDQFEMTLFFIFGFFCQYLWLCGLFYVRSKNSKARLFACLSLGFLIVGFIAVVTMSMVVIWYNKSINN
;
A
#
# COMPACT_ATOMS: atom_id res chain seq x y z
N MET A 1 -25.40 60.03 13.31
CA MET A 1 -25.92 58.65 13.46
C MET A 1 -25.81 58.00 12.08
N VAL A 2 -24.83 57.11 11.87
CA VAL A 2 -24.62 56.41 10.59
C VAL A 2 -25.46 55.14 10.65
N ALA A 3 -26.39 54.97 9.71
CA ALA A 3 -27.21 53.77 9.62
C ALA A 3 -26.32 52.58 9.20
N PRO A 4 -26.39 51.43 9.89
CA PRO A 4 -25.63 50.25 9.51
C PRO A 4 -26.04 49.76 8.12
N ASN A 5 -25.04 49.54 7.27
CA ASN A 5 -25.22 49.19 5.86
C ASN A 5 -25.47 47.68 5.71
N SER A 6 -26.72 47.27 5.95
CA SER A 6 -27.18 45.87 5.93
C SER A 6 -26.86 45.06 4.66
N THR A 7 -26.51 45.70 3.55
CA THR A 7 -26.09 45.00 2.32
C THR A 7 -24.66 44.48 2.37
N LEU A 8 -23.78 45.08 3.19
CA LEU A 8 -22.40 44.62 3.34
C LEU A 8 -22.35 43.31 4.15
N ASP A 9 -23.09 43.26 5.26
CA ASP A 9 -23.15 42.11 6.16
C ASP A 9 -23.74 40.85 5.50
N ASN A 10 -24.70 41.03 4.58
CA ASN A 10 -25.28 39.92 3.81
C ASN A 10 -24.30 39.32 2.79
N TYR A 11 -23.40 40.14 2.24
CA TYR A 11 -22.40 39.67 1.28
C TYR A 11 -21.35 38.81 1.98
N ASP A 12 -20.88 39.25 3.15
CA ASP A 12 -19.91 38.52 3.97
C ASP A 12 -20.47 37.16 4.46
N LEU A 13 -21.76 37.11 4.80
CA LEU A 13 -22.43 35.87 5.21
C LEU A 13 -22.45 34.82 4.09
N SER A 14 -22.70 35.24 2.85
CA SER A 14 -22.72 34.34 1.69
C SER A 14 -21.34 33.78 1.34
N VAL A 15 -20.29 34.59 1.50
CA VAL A 15 -18.89 34.19 1.27
C VAL A 15 -18.43 33.21 2.35
N GLN A 16 -18.81 33.43 3.62
CA GLN A 16 -18.52 32.50 4.70
C GLN A 16 -19.18 31.13 4.49
N GLN A 17 -20.46 31.09 4.08
CA GLN A 17 -21.14 29.81 3.77
C GLN A 17 -20.46 29.06 2.61
N GLN A 18 -19.99 29.78 1.60
CA GLN A 18 -19.28 29.16 0.47
C GLN A 18 -17.90 28.62 0.90
N ALA A 19 -17.19 29.34 1.77
CA ALA A 19 -15.93 28.90 2.35
C ALA A 19 -16.09 27.64 3.23
N GLU A 20 -17.14 27.57 4.05
CA GLU A 20 -17.46 26.39 4.87
C GLU A 20 -17.82 25.18 4.01
N PHE A 21 -18.57 25.37 2.91
CA PHE A 21 -18.89 24.28 1.98
C PHE A 21 -17.64 23.73 1.30
N LEU A 22 -16.69 24.60 0.92
CA LEU A 22 -15.40 24.19 0.37
C LEU A 22 -14.53 23.46 1.41
N ALA A 23 -14.46 23.99 2.64
CA ALA A 23 -13.69 23.38 3.73
C ALA A 23 -14.21 21.99 4.11
N THR A 24 -15.53 21.82 4.20
CA THR A 24 -16.16 20.51 4.45
C THR A 24 -15.97 19.53 3.28
N GLY A 25 -15.96 20.03 2.04
CA GLY A 25 -15.61 19.25 0.86
C GLY A 25 -14.17 18.76 0.86
N LEU A 26 -13.21 19.61 1.24
CA LEU A 26 -11.79 19.26 1.34
C LEU A 26 -11.54 18.25 2.46
N LYS A 27 -12.13 18.45 3.64
CA LYS A 27 -12.01 17.52 4.77
C LYS A 27 -12.47 16.10 4.41
N ARG A 28 -13.60 15.98 3.70
CA ARG A 28 -14.09 14.67 3.22
C ARG A 28 -13.14 14.00 2.21
N LYS A 29 -12.47 14.77 1.35
CA LYS A 29 -11.48 14.23 0.41
C LYS A 29 -10.22 13.74 1.13
N GLU A 30 -9.77 14.44 2.16
CA GLU A 30 -8.62 14.03 2.97
C GLU A 30 -8.92 12.76 3.78
N GLU A 31 -10.10 12.69 4.41
CA GLU A 31 -10.56 11.49 5.12
C GLU A 31 -10.64 10.29 4.16
N TYR A 32 -11.22 10.47 2.97
CA TYR A 32 -11.28 9.39 1.98
C TYR A 32 -9.89 8.90 1.54
N LYS A 33 -8.94 9.81 1.30
CA LYS A 33 -7.55 9.43 0.99
C LYS A 33 -6.89 8.66 2.14
N ARG A 34 -7.17 9.04 3.39
CA ARG A 34 -6.63 8.37 4.58
C ARG A 34 -7.15 6.95 4.72
N TRP A 35 -8.48 6.76 4.60
CA TRP A 35 -9.10 5.43 4.65
C TRP A 35 -8.62 4.52 3.53
N ARG A 36 -8.54 5.06 2.30
CA ARG A 36 -8.05 4.32 1.14
C ARG A 36 -6.59 3.88 1.33
N SER A 37 -5.71 4.79 1.73
CA SER A 37 -4.30 4.49 1.99
C SER A 37 -4.12 3.40 3.05
N SER A 38 -4.91 3.44 4.13
CA SER A 38 -4.85 2.43 5.18
C SER A 38 -5.37 1.05 4.73
N SER A 39 -6.43 1.00 3.90
CA SER A 39 -6.95 -0.25 3.35
C SER A 39 -5.97 -0.86 2.36
N ASP A 40 -5.43 -0.04 1.45
CA ASP A 40 -4.45 -0.46 0.44
C ASP A 40 -3.19 -1.02 1.11
N GLN A 41 -2.71 -0.39 2.20
CA GLN A 41 -1.57 -0.88 2.97
C GLN A 41 -1.86 -2.24 3.64
N PHE A 42 -3.04 -2.40 4.23
CA PHE A 42 -3.44 -3.66 4.87
C PHE A 42 -3.56 -4.79 3.85
N GLU A 43 -4.25 -4.55 2.73
CA GLU A 43 -4.41 -5.51 1.64
C GLU A 43 -3.04 -5.92 1.07
N MET A 44 -2.18 -4.96 0.76
CA MET A 44 -0.82 -5.26 0.27
C MET A 44 0.00 -6.07 1.27
N THR A 45 -0.12 -5.75 2.57
CA THR A 45 0.57 -6.48 3.63
C THR A 45 0.09 -7.93 3.70
N LEU A 46 -1.22 -8.17 3.59
CA LEU A 46 -1.78 -9.51 3.55
C LEU A 46 -1.26 -10.29 2.33
N PHE A 47 -1.28 -9.70 1.14
CA PHE A 47 -0.75 -10.35 -0.07
C PHE A 47 0.74 -10.69 0.06
N PHE A 48 1.53 -9.80 0.67
CA PHE A 48 2.94 -10.04 0.92
C PHE A 48 3.17 -11.21 1.88
N ILE A 49 2.44 -11.25 2.99
CA ILE A 49 2.51 -12.34 3.97
C ILE A 49 2.11 -13.67 3.32
N PHE A 50 0.98 -13.71 2.60
CA PHE A 50 0.54 -14.91 1.88
C PHE A 50 1.55 -15.38 0.83
N GLY A 51 2.12 -14.45 0.06
CA GLY A 51 3.17 -14.75 -0.90
C GLY A 51 4.42 -15.35 -0.24
N PHE A 52 4.83 -14.78 0.90
CA PHE A 52 5.96 -15.28 1.68
C PHE A 52 5.71 -16.69 2.23
N PHE A 53 4.53 -16.97 2.77
CA PHE A 53 4.18 -18.33 3.21
C PHE A 53 4.11 -19.33 2.06
N CYS A 54 3.60 -18.91 0.90
CA CYS A 54 3.60 -19.72 -0.32
C CYS A 54 5.04 -20.09 -0.76
N GLN A 55 6.02 -19.22 -0.49
CA GLN A 55 7.44 -19.46 -0.73
C GLN A 55 7.94 -20.74 -0.01
N TYR A 56 7.42 -21.05 1.19
CA TYR A 56 7.84 -22.23 1.96
C TYR A 56 7.35 -23.55 1.35
N LEU A 57 6.25 -23.54 0.59
CA LEU A 57 5.81 -24.75 -0.12
C LEU A 57 6.87 -25.21 -1.13
N TRP A 58 7.65 -24.28 -1.68
CA TRP A 58 8.74 -24.59 -2.60
C TRP A 58 9.97 -25.18 -1.90
N LEU A 59 10.12 -25.04 -0.57
CA LEU A 59 11.13 -25.77 0.20
C LEU A 59 10.81 -27.27 0.26
N CYS A 60 9.53 -27.65 0.29
CA CYS A 60 9.14 -29.06 0.27
C CYS A 60 9.60 -29.76 -1.02
N GLY A 61 9.69 -29.03 -2.14
CA GLY A 61 10.22 -29.53 -3.41
C GLY A 61 11.70 -29.95 -3.33
N LEU A 62 12.49 -29.35 -2.43
CA LEU A 62 13.90 -29.68 -2.27
C LEU A 62 14.15 -31.09 -1.73
N PHE A 63 13.23 -31.65 -0.95
CA PHE A 63 13.34 -33.04 -0.49
C PHE A 63 13.34 -34.05 -1.64
N TYR A 64 12.79 -33.67 -2.80
CA TYR A 64 12.72 -34.52 -3.98
C TYR A 64 13.95 -34.43 -4.90
N VAL A 65 14.96 -33.61 -4.57
CA VAL A 65 16.23 -33.52 -5.32
C VAL A 65 16.93 -34.88 -5.40
N ARG A 66 16.82 -35.71 -4.36
CA ARG A 66 17.46 -37.03 -4.29
C ARG A 66 16.59 -38.18 -4.84
N SER A 67 15.44 -37.86 -5.45
CA SER A 67 14.54 -38.86 -6.03
C SER A 67 15.17 -39.53 -7.25
N LYS A 68 14.97 -40.85 -7.39
CA LYS A 68 15.36 -41.62 -8.59
C LYS A 68 14.59 -41.21 -9.84
N ASN A 69 13.43 -40.57 -9.68
CA ASN A 69 12.57 -40.21 -10.80
C ASN A 69 13.01 -38.87 -11.43
N SER A 70 13.41 -38.91 -12.71
CA SER A 70 13.84 -37.71 -13.46
C SER A 70 12.81 -36.59 -13.48
N LYS A 71 11.52 -36.91 -13.54
CA LYS A 71 10.45 -35.89 -13.49
C LYS A 71 10.42 -35.17 -12.14
N ALA A 72 10.57 -35.91 -11.04
CA ALA A 72 10.58 -35.34 -9.70
C ALA A 72 11.79 -34.40 -9.48
N ARG A 73 12.96 -34.74 -10.02
CA ARG A 73 14.14 -33.87 -9.98
C ARG A 73 13.95 -32.57 -10.77
N LEU A 74 13.30 -32.65 -11.93
CA LEU A 74 12.98 -31.45 -12.73
C LEU A 74 12.06 -30.50 -11.94
N PHE A 75 11.01 -31.03 -11.31
CA PHE A 75 10.12 -30.22 -10.47
C PHE A 75 10.86 -29.64 -9.25
N ALA A 76 11.79 -30.38 -8.65
CA ALA A 76 12.62 -29.87 -7.57
C ALA A 76 13.54 -28.72 -8.03
N CYS A 77 14.15 -28.81 -9.22
CA CYS A 77 14.94 -27.72 -9.80
C CYS A 77 14.09 -26.50 -10.13
N LEU A 78 12.90 -26.68 -10.70
CA LEU A 78 11.96 -25.59 -10.95
C LEU A 78 11.52 -24.90 -9.65
N SER A 79 11.22 -25.70 -8.63
CA SER A 79 10.87 -25.25 -7.27
C SER A 79 11.97 -24.36 -6.67
N LEU A 80 13.24 -24.78 -6.81
CA LEU A 80 14.38 -23.98 -6.36
C LEU A 80 14.51 -22.65 -7.13
N GLY A 81 14.26 -22.66 -8.44
CA GLY A 81 14.25 -21.44 -9.26
C GLY A 81 13.20 -20.43 -8.77
N PHE A 82 11.96 -20.87 -8.57
CA PHE A 82 10.89 -20.02 -8.03
C PHE A 82 11.20 -19.52 -6.62
N LEU A 83 11.84 -20.35 -5.79
CA LEU A 83 12.27 -19.95 -4.46
C LEU A 83 13.28 -18.79 -4.50
N ILE A 84 14.30 -18.88 -5.37
CA ILE A 84 15.31 -17.82 -5.55
C ILE A 84 14.66 -16.54 -6.08
N VAL A 85 13.81 -16.63 -7.11
CA VAL A 85 13.16 -15.46 -7.71
C VAL A 85 12.31 -14.73 -6.68
N GLY A 86 11.48 -15.44 -5.91
CA GLY A 86 10.66 -14.76 -4.90
C GLY A 86 11.49 -14.27 -3.70
N PHE A 87 12.61 -14.92 -3.34
CA PHE A 87 13.54 -14.37 -2.34
C PHE A 87 14.12 -13.03 -2.79
N ILE A 88 14.58 -12.94 -4.04
CA ILE A 88 15.07 -11.69 -4.63
C ILE A 88 13.96 -10.62 -4.62
N ALA A 89 12.74 -10.98 -4.99
CA ALA A 89 11.60 -10.07 -4.98
C ALA A 89 11.31 -9.50 -3.58
N VAL A 90 11.30 -10.35 -2.55
CA VAL A 90 11.11 -9.95 -1.15
C VAL A 90 12.21 -8.98 -0.71
N VAL A 91 13.48 -9.32 -0.93
CA VAL A 91 14.62 -8.47 -0.57
C VAL A 91 14.55 -7.13 -1.28
N THR A 92 14.24 -7.13 -2.58
CA THR A 92 14.15 -5.90 -3.38
C THR A 92 13.04 -4.99 -2.85
N MET A 93 11.86 -5.54 -2.54
CA MET A 93 10.75 -4.76 -1.97
C MET A 93 11.10 -4.21 -0.59
N SER A 94 11.74 -5.00 0.27
CA SER A 94 12.21 -4.52 1.58
C SER A 94 13.21 -3.37 1.44
N MET A 95 14.16 -3.46 0.50
CA MET A 95 15.13 -2.39 0.23
C MET A 95 14.44 -1.10 -0.23
N VAL A 96 13.45 -1.21 -1.13
CA VAL A 96 12.66 -0.05 -1.59
C VAL A 96 11.93 0.62 -0.42
N VAL A 97 11.31 -0.17 0.48
CA VAL A 97 10.61 0.36 1.66
C VAL A 97 11.58 1.06 2.62
N ILE A 98 12.74 0.48 2.88
CA ILE A 98 13.77 1.07 3.75
C ILE A 98 14.28 2.39 3.14
N TRP A 99 14.56 2.39 1.84
CA TRP A 99 15.02 3.56 1.12
C TRP A 99 13.97 4.68 1.13
N TYR A 100 12.70 4.35 0.89
CA TYR A 100 11.60 5.31 0.92
C TYR A 100 11.43 5.95 2.30
N ASN A 101 11.46 5.13 3.37
CA ASN A 101 11.43 5.63 4.74
C ASN A 101 12.61 6.57 5.05
N LYS A 102 13.82 6.22 4.57
CA LYS A 102 15.00 7.07 4.72
C LYS A 102 14.85 8.40 3.96
N SER A 103 14.24 8.38 2.78
CA SER A 103 14.03 9.59 1.97
C SER A 103 12.98 10.54 2.56
N ILE A 104 12.03 10.06 3.35
CA ILE A 104 11.02 10.91 4.01
C ILE A 104 11.59 11.59 5.27
N ASN A 105 12.50 10.91 5.97
CA ASN A 105 13.05 11.40 7.25
C ASN A 105 14.26 12.34 7.09
N ASN A 106 14.78 12.49 5.87
CA ASN A 106 15.85 13.43 5.51
C ASN A 106 15.26 14.65 4.79
#